data_AF-A0A4R6P1V1-F1
#
_entry.id   AF-A0A4R6P1V1-F1
#
_cell.length_a   1.000
_cell.length_b   1.000
_cell.length_c   1.000
_cell.angle_alpha   90.00
_cell.angle_beta   90.00
_cell.angle_gamma   90.00
#
_symmetry.space_group_name_H-M   'P 1'
#
loop_
_entity.id
_entity.type
_entity.pdbx_description
1 polymer ?
#
loop_
_entity_poly.entity_id
_entity_poly.type
_entity_poly.pdbx_seq_one_letter_code
_entity_poly.pdbx_strand_id
1 'polypeptide(L)' 'MSSGNQSPCPNEPDVHLTVRISSVRMDFVACLTAALVFVCDVAARRPGTVAVYPGHRAGLPRLPNERLYLLP' A
#
# COMPACT_ATOMS: atom_id res chain seq x y z
N MET A 1 -5.02 -13.80 -17.06
CA MET A 1 -5.64 -12.45 -17.10
C MET A 1 -5.35 -11.79 -15.76
N SER A 2 -4.35 -10.91 -15.71
CA SER A 2 -3.84 -10.32 -14.47
C SER A 2 -4.71 -9.15 -14.03
N SER A 3 -5.81 -9.44 -13.35
CA SER A 3 -6.71 -8.44 -12.74
C SER A 3 -6.13 -7.79 -11.47
N GLY A 4 -4.89 -8.07 -11.11
CA GLY A 4 -4.24 -7.63 -9.87
C GLY A 4 -3.69 -6.20 -9.89
N ASN A 5 -3.80 -5.48 -11.02
CA ASN A 5 -3.26 -4.13 -11.15
C ASN A 5 -4.30 -3.02 -10.92
N GLN A 6 -5.58 -3.38 -10.87
CA GLN A 6 -6.68 -2.42 -10.74
C GLN A 6 -6.98 -2.15 -9.27
N SER A 7 -7.17 -0.86 -8.93
CA SER A 7 -7.49 -0.44 -7.57
C SER A 7 -8.81 -1.05 -7.11
N PRO A 8 -8.86 -1.62 -5.89
CA PRO A 8 -10.09 -2.06 -5.27
C PRO A 8 -11.01 -0.89 -4.88
N CYS A 9 -10.46 0.32 -4.73
CA CYS A 9 -11.21 1.56 -4.55
C CYS A 9 -10.88 2.54 -5.70
N PRO A 10 -11.62 2.53 -6.82
CA PRO A 10 -11.33 3.39 -7.97
C PRO A 10 -11.69 4.87 -7.73
N ASN A 11 -12.46 5.17 -6.68
CA ASN A 11 -12.92 6.53 -6.35
C ASN A 11 -11.88 7.34 -5.58
N GLU A 12 -10.77 6.74 -5.15
CA GLU A 12 -9.71 7.41 -4.43
C GLU A 12 -8.37 7.25 -5.17
N PRO A 13 -7.43 8.20 -4.99
CA PRO A 13 -6.16 8.13 -5.68
C PRO A 13 -5.30 6.98 -5.17
N ASP A 14 -4.52 6.39 -6.08
CA ASP A 14 -3.40 5.55 -5.68
C ASP A 14 -2.26 6.40 -5.13
N VAL A 15 -1.62 5.88 -4.08
CA VAL A 15 -0.45 6.44 -3.44
C VAL A 15 0.71 5.47 -3.52
N HIS A 16 1.93 6.01 -3.53
CA HIS A 16 3.16 5.23 -3.45
C HIS A 16 3.46 4.91 -1.99
N LEU A 17 3.51 3.61 -1.68
CA LEU A 17 3.84 3.09 -0.37
C LEU A 17 5.28 2.56 -0.36
N THR A 18 6.12 3.07 0.53
CA THR A 18 7.45 2.51 0.81
C THR A 18 7.43 1.82 2.17
N VAL A 19 7.72 0.52 2.19
CA VAL A 19 7.80 -0.28 3.41
C VAL A 19 9.27 -0.63 3.66
N ARG A 20 9.77 -0.30 4.85
CA ARG A 20 11.12 -0.64 5.30
C ARG A 20 11.05 -1.52 6.52
N ILE A 21 11.59 -2.73 6.40
CA ILE A 21 11.72 -3.69 7.50
C ILE A 21 13.20 -4.08 7.57
N SER A 22 13.87 -3.72 8.67
CA SER A 22 15.31 -3.88 8.82
C SER A 22 16.07 -3.24 7.65
N SER A 23 16.88 -4.01 6.90
CA SER A 23 17.63 -3.56 5.72
C SER A 23 16.84 -3.65 4.41
N VAL A 24 15.62 -4.20 4.43
CA VAL A 24 14.82 -4.45 3.23
C VAL A 24 13.89 -3.26 2.97
N ARG A 25 13.89 -2.78 1.72
CA ARG A 25 12.96 -1.77 1.22
C ARG A 25 12.08 -2.39 0.14
N MET A 26 10.78 -2.15 0.24
CA MET A 26 9.78 -2.57 -0.73
C MET A 26 8.91 -1.37 -1.12
N ASP A 27 8.60 -1.24 -2.40
CA ASP A 27 7.81 -0.13 -2.94
C ASP A 27 6.55 -0.70 -3.62
N PHE A 28 5.38 -0.17 -3.27
CA PHE A 28 4.07 -0.61 -3.76
C PHE A 28 3.20 0.57 -4.16
N VAL A 29 2.12 0.28 -4.90
CA VAL A 29 0.97 1.18 -5.04
C VAL A 29 -0.21 0.63 -4.24
N ALA A 30 -0.97 1.51 -3.62
CA ALA A 30 -2.24 1.16 -2.99
C ALA A 30 -3.18 2.37 -3.03
N CYS A 31 -4.47 2.12 -2.97
CA CYS A 31 -5.48 3.15 -2.79
C CYS A 31 -5.30 3.82 -1.42
N LEU A 32 -5.63 5.11 -1.33
CA LEU A 32 -5.36 5.95 -0.17
C LEU A 32 -5.83 5.30 1.15
N THR A 33 -7.07 4.81 1.20
CA THR A 33 -7.64 4.21 2.40
C THR A 33 -6.85 2.96 2.83
N ALA A 34 -6.59 2.04 1.89
CA ALA A 34 -5.84 0.82 2.20
C ALA A 34 -4.41 1.14 2.67
N ALA A 35 -3.75 2.14 2.08
CA ALA A 35 -2.42 2.57 2.49
C ALA A 35 -2.41 3.12 3.92
N LEU A 36 -3.41 3.93 4.30
CA LEU A 36 -3.51 4.47 5.66
C LEU A 36 -3.76 3.38 6.71
N VAL A 37 -4.69 2.45 6.43
CA VAL A 37 -4.96 1.33 7.34
C VAL A 37 -3.73 0.43 7.46
N PHE A 38 -3.04 0.15 6.36
CA PHE A 38 -1.78 -0.62 6.37
C PHE A 38 -0.71 0.04 7.25
N VAL A 39 -0.53 1.37 7.18
CA VAL A 39 0.43 2.10 8.03
C VAL A 39 0.10 1.91 9.50
N CYS A 40 -1.17 2.06 9.88
CA CYS A 40 -1.62 1.85 11.26
C CYS A 40 -1.37 0.41 11.74
N ASP A 41 -1.66 -0.58 10.90
CA ASP A 41 -1.48 -2.00 11.21
C ASP A 41 0.00 -2.36 11.41
N VAL A 42 0.88 -1.88 10.52
CA VAL A 42 2.33 -2.11 10.66
C VAL A 42 2.87 -1.40 11.90
N ALA A 43 2.48 -0.14 12.13
CA ALA A 43 2.91 0.61 13.31
C ALA A 43 2.47 -0.07 14.63
N ALA A 44 1.31 -0.72 14.65
CA ALA A 44 0.81 -1.42 15.82
C ALA A 44 1.49 -2.79 16.04
N ARG A 45 1.91 -3.48 14.99
CA ARG A 45 2.31 -4.90 15.07
C ARG A 45 3.78 -5.19 14.82
N ARG A 46 4.52 -4.31 14.14
CA ARG A 46 5.88 -4.63 13.67
C ARG A 46 6.87 -3.48 13.85
N PRO A 47 8.13 -3.78 14.24
CA PRO A 47 9.21 -2.81 14.14
C PRO A 47 9.53 -2.58 12.66
N GLY A 48 9.21 -1.38 12.16
CA GLY A 48 9.42 -1.00 10.76
C GLY A 48 9.05 0.47 10.52
N THR A 49 9.42 0.97 9.34
CA THR A 49 9.04 2.31 8.89
C THR A 49 8.24 2.20 7.62
N VAL A 50 7.06 2.82 7.60
CA VAL A 50 6.23 2.93 6.40
C VAL A 50 6.10 4.39 6.05
N ALA A 51 6.35 4.73 4.78
CA ALA A 51 6.18 6.06 4.25
C ALA A 51 5.16 6.04 3.11
N VAL A 52 4.25 7.02 3.12
CA VAL A 52 3.26 7.24 2.07
C VAL A 52 3.61 8.50 1.33
N TYR A 53 3.77 8.39 0.01
CA TYR A 53 4.03 9.52 -0.87
C TYR A 53 2.83 9.75 -1.77
N PRO A 54 2.40 11.01 -1.96
CA PRO A 54 1.33 11.32 -2.89
C PRO A 54 1.75 10.98 -4.33
N GLY A 55 0.80 10.46 -5.10
CA GLY A 55 0.98 10.18 -6.52
C GLY A 55 1.32 8.73 -6.84
N HIS A 56 0.87 8.30 -8.01
CA HIS A 56 1.15 6.98 -8.57
C HIS A 56 2.55 6.96 -9.20
N ARG A 57 3.37 5.97 -8.84
CA ARG A 57 4.60 5.65 -9.58
C ARG A 57 4.33 4.50 -10.55
N ALA A 58 4.47 4.78 -11.83
CA ALA A 58 4.31 3.78 -12.88
C ALA A 58 5.29 2.61 -12.67
N GLY A 59 4.81 1.39 -12.89
CA GLY A 59 5.64 0.17 -12.83
C GLY A 59 5.84 -0.43 -11.43
N LEU A 60 5.26 0.16 -10.38
CA LEU A 60 5.26 -0.45 -9.05
C LEU A 60 4.16 -1.52 -8.92
N PRO A 61 4.43 -2.63 -8.20
CA PRO A 61 3.41 -3.62 -7.92
C PRO A 61 2.35 -3.08 -6.96
N ARG A 62 1.10 -3.52 -7.10
CA ARG A 62 0.04 -3.21 -6.15
C ARG A 62 0.25 -3.98 -4.84
N LEU A 63 -0.16 -3.39 -3.72
CA LEU A 63 -0.05 -4.03 -2.40
C LEU A 63 -0.82 -5.38 -2.41
N PRO A 64 -0.18 -6.53 -2.16
CA PRO A 64 -0.81 -7.84 -2.38
C PRO A 64 -2.08 -8.08 -1.56
N ASN A 65 -2.15 -7.51 -0.37
CA ASN A 65 -3.26 -7.67 0.57
C ASN A 65 -4.17 -6.45 0.66
N GLU A 66 -4.08 -5.54 -0.31
CA GLU A 66 -4.79 -4.25 -0.31
C GLU A 66 -6.28 -4.37 0.02
N ARG A 67 -6.97 -5.35 -0.57
CA ARG A 67 -8.41 -5.58 -0.34
C ARG A 67 -8.76 -5.88 1.12
N LEU A 68 -7.85 -6.49 1.89
CA LEU A 68 -8.09 -6.79 3.31
C LEU A 68 -8.17 -5.51 4.15
N TYR A 69 -7.50 -4.44 3.71
CA TYR A 69 -7.48 -3.15 4.40
C TYR A 69 -8.68 -2.25 4.05
N LEU A 70 -9.60 -2.75 3.23
CA LEU A 70 -10.86 -2.07 2.87
C LEU A 70 -12.09 -2.77 3.47
N LEU A 71 -11.88 -3.88 4.18
CA LEU A 71 -12.96 -4.56 4.88
C LEU A 71 -13.28 -3.81 6.19
N PRO A 72 -14.57 -3.77 6.61
CA PRO A 72 -14.98 -3.18 7.88
C PRO A 72 -14.33 -3.83 9.10
#